data_AF-A0A8J4UCW9-F1
#
_entry.id   AF-A0A8J4UCW9-F1
#
_cell.length_a   1.000
_cell.length_b   1.000
_cell.length_c   1.000
_cell.angle_alpha   90.00
_cell.angle_beta   90.00
_cell.angle_gamma   90.00
#
_symmetry.space_group_name_H-M   'P 1'
#
loop_
_entity.id
_entity.type
_entity.pdbx_description
1 polymer ?
#
loop_
_entity_poly.entity_id
_entity_poly.type
_entity_poly.pdbx_seq_one_letter_code
_entity_poly.pdbx_strand_id
1 'polypeptide(L)'
;TERLHRRGGRGRFFTPEQEEAICTMVRANNAIKLRKIQSAIVEDNNVFINIQYVSISTIDRVLKRHHITMKKLYCISFERNEDRVKELR
;
A
#
# COMPACT_ATOMS: atom_id res chain seq x y z
N THR A 1 -22.18 -41.04 -2.62
CA THR A 1 -21.30 -40.24 -1.73
C THR A 1 -20.82 -39.03 -2.50
N GLU A 2 -21.41 -37.87 -2.21
CA GLU A 2 -21.14 -36.62 -2.91
C GLU A 2 -19.75 -36.08 -2.51
N ARG A 3 -18.89 -35.78 -3.50
CA ARG A 3 -17.52 -35.30 -3.26
C ARG A 3 -17.59 -33.81 -2.91
N LEU A 4 -17.27 -33.46 -1.67
CA LEU A 4 -17.05 -32.07 -1.22
C LEU A 4 -16.18 -31.32 -2.24
N HIS A 5 -16.72 -30.23 -2.79
CA HIS A 5 -15.98 -29.34 -3.67
C HIS A 5 -14.70 -28.87 -2.97
N ARG A 6 -13.54 -29.22 -3.52
CA ARG A 6 -12.24 -28.77 -3.00
C ARG A 6 -12.14 -27.26 -3.15
N ARG A 7 -12.49 -26.50 -2.10
CA ARG A 7 -12.16 -25.07 -2.01
C ARG A 7 -10.65 -24.93 -1.83
N GLY A 8 -9.92 -25.03 -2.94
CA GLY A 8 -8.50 -24.70 -2.99
C GLY A 8 -8.31 -23.18 -2.91
N GLY A 9 -7.43 -22.74 -2.01
CA GLY A 9 -7.03 -21.35 -1.88
C GLY A 9 -6.46 -21.05 -0.50
N ARG A 10 -5.29 -20.42 -0.44
CA ARG A 10 -4.76 -19.87 0.82
C ARG A 10 -5.75 -18.80 1.30
N GLY A 11 -6.16 -18.86 2.57
CA GLY A 11 -7.12 -17.92 3.17
C GLY A 11 -6.69 -16.46 3.03
N ARG A 12 -7.63 -15.54 3.20
CA ARG A 12 -7.34 -14.09 3.18
C ARG A 12 -6.38 -13.76 4.32
N PHE A 13 -5.34 -12.98 4.01
CA PHE A 13 -4.37 -12.52 5.02
C PHE A 13 -4.96 -11.45 5.93
N PHE A 14 -5.77 -10.56 5.36
CA PHE A 14 -6.47 -9.50 6.08
C PHE A 14 -7.94 -9.87 6.28
N THR A 15 -8.51 -9.41 7.38
CA THR A 15 -9.97 -9.41 7.57
C THR A 15 -10.62 -8.40 6.62
N PRO A 16 -11.92 -8.53 6.30
CA PRO A 16 -12.61 -7.54 5.48
C PRO A 16 -12.53 -6.11 6.04
N GLU A 17 -12.58 -5.97 7.36
CA GLU A 17 -12.44 -4.69 8.06
C GLU A 17 -11.04 -4.08 7.86
N GLN A 18 -9.99 -4.90 7.97
CA GLN A 18 -8.62 -4.49 7.70
C GLN A 18 -8.41 -4.12 6.22
N GLU A 19 -9.02 -4.86 5.29
CA GLU A 19 -8.97 -4.52 3.87
C GLU A 19 -9.63 -3.15 3.61
N GLU A 20 -10.77 -2.84 4.25
CA GLU A 20 -11.42 -1.53 4.12
C GLU A 20 -10.63 -0.40 4.76
N ALA A 21 -9.93 -0.66 5.88
CA ALA A 21 -9.02 0.30 6.49
C ALA A 21 -7.87 0.66 5.54
N ILE A 22 -7.29 -0.34 4.86
CA ILE A 22 -6.28 -0.12 3.81
C ILE A 22 -6.84 0.71 2.66
N CYS A 23 -8.05 0.39 2.22
CA CYS A 23 -8.72 1.14 1.16
C CYS A 23 -8.97 2.60 1.57
N THR A 24 -9.41 2.83 2.80
CA THR A 24 -9.62 4.16 3.39
C THR A 24 -8.33 4.97 3.43
N MET A 25 -7.22 4.37 3.86
CA MET A 25 -5.91 5.03 3.86
C MET A 25 -5.51 5.52 2.45
N VAL A 26 -5.72 4.70 1.43
CA VAL A 26 -5.41 5.07 0.03
C VAL A 26 -6.40 6.09 -0.52
N ARG A 27 -7.69 5.99 -0.20
CA ARG A 27 -8.69 6.99 -0.61
C ARG A 27 -8.40 8.36 0.00
N ALA A 28 -7.99 8.41 1.27
CA ALA A 28 -7.61 9.64 1.96
C ALA A 28 -6.34 10.28 1.38
N ASN A 29 -5.36 9.45 0.97
CA ASN A 29 -4.14 9.92 0.33
C ASN A 29 -3.73 9.01 -0.83
N ASN A 30 -4.29 9.25 -2.02
CA ASN A 30 -4.07 8.40 -3.20
C ASN A 30 -2.62 8.42 -3.72
N ALA A 31 -1.81 9.38 -3.27
CA ALA A 31 -0.42 9.54 -3.65
C ALA A 31 0.56 8.90 -2.64
N ILE A 32 0.04 8.26 -1.59
CA ILE A 32 0.85 7.52 -0.61
C ILE A 32 1.66 6.42 -1.31
N LYS A 33 2.83 6.04 -0.77
CA LYS A 33 3.63 4.92 -1.29
C LYS A 33 3.24 3.63 -0.58
N LEU A 34 3.28 2.48 -1.27
CA LEU A 34 3.00 1.17 -0.66
C LEU A 34 3.87 0.88 0.57
N ARG A 35 5.14 1.33 0.57
CA ARG A 35 6.03 1.21 1.73
C ARG A 35 5.53 1.99 2.95
N LYS A 36 4.93 3.16 2.75
CA LYS A 36 4.35 3.94 3.85
C LYS A 36 3.10 3.27 4.40
N ILE A 37 2.26 2.68 3.53
CA ILE A 37 1.11 1.88 3.96
C ILE A 37 1.59 0.67 4.77
N GLN A 38 2.66 -0.01 4.33
CA GLN A 38 3.24 -1.12 5.06
C GLN A 38 3.68 -0.73 6.47
N SER A 39 4.41 0.38 6.62
CA SER A 39 4.79 0.91 7.94
C SER A 39 3.57 1.23 8.80
N ALA A 40 2.59 1.94 8.23
CA ALA A 40 1.37 2.28 8.96
C ALA A 40 0.59 1.05 9.45
N ILE A 41 0.52 -0.02 8.65
CA ILE A 41 -0.11 -1.29 9.04
C ILE A 41 0.62 -1.95 10.21
N VAL A 42 1.96 -1.93 10.21
CA VAL A 42 2.77 -2.57 11.27
C VAL A 42 2.76 -1.73 12.56
N GLU A 43 2.64 -0.41 12.44
CA GLU A 43 2.59 0.51 13.59
C GLU A 43 1.19 0.54 14.25
N ASP A 44 0.11 0.39 13.47
CA ASP A 44 -1.27 0.42 13.97
C ASP A 44 -1.73 -0.95 14.48
N ASN A 45 -1.45 -1.18 15.76
CA ASN A 45 -1.88 -2.38 16.48
C ASN A 45 -3.37 -2.40 16.85
N ASN A 46 -4.12 -1.32 16.61
CA ASN A 46 -5.55 -1.27 16.96
C ASN A 46 -6.40 -1.87 15.85
N VAL A 47 -6.14 -1.50 14.60
CA VAL A 47 -6.90 -1.98 13.43
C VAL A 47 -6.27 -3.25 12.86
N PHE A 48 -4.94 -3.33 12.83
CA PHE A 48 -4.19 -4.46 12.25
C PHE A 48 -3.69 -5.44 13.31
N ILE A 49 -4.61 -5.86 14.21
CA ILE A 49 -4.33 -6.83 15.27
C ILE A 49 -3.77 -8.11 14.65
N ASN A 50 -2.69 -8.64 15.26
CA ASN A 50 -1.95 -9.83 14.85
C ASN A 50 -1.14 -9.71 13.55
N ILE A 51 -0.92 -8.51 13.02
CA ILE A 51 -0.10 -8.30 11.81
C ILE A 51 1.25 -7.72 12.20
N GLN A 52 2.22 -8.62 12.41
CA GLN A 52 3.60 -8.22 12.72
C GLN A 52 4.41 -7.87 11.47
N TYR A 53 4.08 -8.51 10.35
CA TYR A 53 4.74 -8.28 9.06
C TYR A 53 3.76 -8.47 7.93
N VAL A 54 3.83 -7.59 6.94
CA VAL A 54 3.10 -7.72 5.70
C VAL A 54 4.01 -7.41 4.51
N SER A 55 3.88 -8.19 3.44
CA SER A 55 4.59 -7.92 2.20
C SER A 55 3.90 -6.83 1.37
N ILE A 56 4.68 -6.03 0.65
CA ILE A 56 4.16 -5.00 -0.27
C ILE A 56 3.21 -5.61 -1.32
N SER A 57 3.49 -6.83 -1.79
CA SER A 57 2.64 -7.51 -2.78
C SER A 57 1.31 -7.97 -2.18
N THR A 58 1.23 -8.25 -0.88
CA THR A 58 -0.04 -8.51 -0.19
C THR A 58 -0.92 -7.26 -0.22
N ILE A 59 -0.36 -6.09 0.09
CA ILE A 59 -1.07 -4.80 0.05
C ILE A 59 -1.53 -4.51 -1.39
N ASP A 60 -0.65 -4.65 -2.38
CA ASP A 60 -0.99 -4.45 -3.79
C ASP A 60 -2.14 -5.36 -4.26
N ARG A 61 -2.15 -6.63 -3.82
CA ARG A 61 -3.26 -7.56 -4.11
C ARG A 61 -4.58 -7.14 -3.47
N VAL A 62 -4.57 -6.59 -2.26
CA VAL A 62 -5.78 -6.05 -1.60
C VAL A 62 -6.33 -4.90 -2.42
N LEU A 63 -5.49 -3.93 -2.79
CA LEU A 63 -5.91 -2.77 -3.57
C LEU A 63 -6.50 -3.17 -4.93
N LYS A 64 -5.86 -4.10 -5.63
CA LYS A 64 -6.37 -4.65 -6.91
C LYS A 64 -7.72 -5.34 -6.76
N ARG A 65 -7.92 -6.11 -5.69
CA ARG A 65 -9.20 -6.79 -5.41
C ARG A 65 -10.34 -5.80 -5.18
N HIS A 66 -10.04 -4.66 -4.56
CA HIS A 66 -11.00 -3.57 -4.31
C HIS A 66 -11.07 -2.55 -5.45
N HIS A 67 -10.44 -2.84 -6.60
CA HIS A 67 -10.39 -1.96 -7.78
C HIS A 67 -9.83 -0.55 -7.48
N ILE A 68 -8.95 -0.44 -6.47
CA ILE A 68 -8.30 0.81 -6.11
C ILE A 68 -6.97 0.93 -6.87
N THR A 69 -6.77 2.08 -7.50
CA THR A 69 -5.53 2.42 -8.19
C THR A 69 -4.86 3.61 -7.52
N MET A 70 -3.57 3.46 -7.21
CA MET A 70 -2.76 4.50 -6.59
C MET A 70 -2.21 5.46 -7.65
N LYS A 71 -2.22 6.76 -7.36
CA LYS A 71 -1.62 7.76 -8.27
C LYS A 71 -0.10 7.64 -8.21
N LYS A 72 0.54 7.47 -9.38
CA LYS A 72 1.99 7.59 -9.50
C LYS A 72 2.39 9.06 -9.37
N LEU A 73 3.17 9.38 -8.34
CA LEU A 73 3.86 10.66 -8.24
C LEU A 73 5.12 10.62 -9.10
N TYR A 74 5.18 11.45 -10.14
CA TYR A 74 6.40 11.71 -10.87
C TYR A 74 7.12 12.87 -10.18
N CYS A 75 8.23 12.58 -9.51
CA CYS A 75 9.13 13.61 -8.97
C CYS A 75 10.27 13.81 -9.96
N ILE A 76 10.45 15.05 -10.44
CA ILE A 76 11.61 15.41 -11.25
C ILE A 76 12.71 15.81 -10.28
N SER A 77 13.84 15.10 -10.34
CA SER A 77 15.06 15.44 -9.63
C SER A 77 15.69 16.67 -10.29
N PHE A 78 15.14 17.85 -10.08
CA PHE A 78 15.87 19.06 -10.43
C PHE A 78 16.75 19.44 -9.25
N GLU A 79 18.05 19.36 -9.45
CA GLU A 79 18.98 20.10 -8.62
C GLU A 79 18.77 21.58 -8.96
N ARG A 80 18.40 22.40 -7.99
CA ARG A 80 18.41 23.86 -8.23
C ARG A 80 19.85 24.20 -8.62
N ASN A 81 20.04 24.91 -9.72
CA ASN A 81 21.34 25.52 -10.03
C ASN A 81 21.76 26.28 -8.78
N GLU A 82 22.75 25.75 -8.05
CA GLU A 82 23.37 26.46 -6.94
C GLU A 82 23.87 27.80 -7.48
N ASP A 83 23.88 28.83 -6.62
CA ASP A 83 24.24 30.19 -7.03
C ASP A 83 25.64 30.29 -7.69
N ARG A 84 26.46 29.23 -7.61
CA ARG A 84 27.74 29.07 -8.31
C ARG A 84 27.68 29.23 -9.84
N VAL A 85 26.56 28.91 -10.50
CA VAL A 85 26.43 29.11 -11.97
C VAL A 85 26.20 30.59 -12.33
N LYS A 86 25.78 31.42 -11.36
CA LYS A 86 25.55 32.86 -11.59
C LYS A 86 26.83 33.71 -11.58
N GLU A 87 27.99 33.14 -11.25
CA GLU A 87 29.27 33.88 -11.19
C GLU A 87 30.04 33.90 -12.53
N LEU A 88 29.55 33.23 -13.57
CA LEU A 88 30.06 33.40 -14.94
C LEU A 88 29.39 34.64 -15.57
N ARG A 89 29.90 35.84 -15.24
CA ARG A 89 29.52 37.07 -15.92
C ARG A 89 30.73 37.94 -16.23
#